data_AF-A0A6J5YR58-F1
#
_entry.id   AF-A0A6J5YR58-F1
#
_cell.length_a   1.000
_cell.length_b   1.000
_cell.length_c   1.000
_cell.angle_alpha   90.00
_cell.angle_beta   90.00
_cell.angle_gamma   90.00
#
_symmetry.space_group_name_H-M   'P 1'
#
loop_
_entity.id
_entity.type
_entity.pdbx_description
1 polymer ?
#
loop_
_entity_poly.entity_id
_entity_poly.type
_entity_poly.pdbx_seq_one_letter_code
_entity_poly.pdbx_strand_id
1 'polypeptide(L)'
;MGIVIKELPFNVGPEKIVERIADLAKAKKIQGISDIVDLTDGQTGTNVVIELKNGFEPETVLEQLFKLTPMEDGFAINAVALVKGRPQTLGLKELLQVFIEHRIEVIRRRSEYRKAKAEDRLSLVDGLLKAIIDIDKVIKIIRGSDDAAAAKEALINGFKLNDEQATYILDMPLRRLTKMSKLELENESKELKATIAALTTLLKSEEAMRKQVSDELTAVSKAYAVPRRTRLASA
;
A
#
# COMPACT_ATOMS: atom_id res chain seq x y z
N MET A 1 10.04 0.31 -48.91
CA MET A 1 9.75 1.21 -47.77
C MET A 1 8.47 0.74 -47.12
N GLY A 2 8.41 0.72 -45.80
CA GLY A 2 7.25 0.20 -45.06
C GLY A 2 7.00 1.00 -43.79
N ILE A 3 5.80 0.84 -43.24
CA ILE A 3 5.39 1.44 -41.98
C ILE A 3 5.60 0.38 -40.90
N VAL A 4 6.28 0.75 -39.80
CA VAL A 4 6.52 -0.15 -38.67
C VAL A 4 5.82 0.41 -37.44
N ILE A 5 4.90 -0.37 -36.89
CA ILE A 5 4.09 0.01 -35.73
C ILE A 5 4.66 -0.70 -34.50
N LYS A 6 5.10 0.09 -33.52
CA LYS A 6 5.73 -0.39 -32.28
C LYS A 6 4.87 -0.23 -31.03
N GLU A 7 3.90 0.67 -31.06
CA GLU A 7 3.03 0.99 -29.94
C GLU A 7 1.62 1.21 -30.48
N LEU A 8 0.61 0.79 -29.71
CA LEU A 8 -0.80 0.84 -30.09
C LEU A 8 -1.62 1.54 -29.01
N PRO A 9 -2.83 2.04 -29.36
CA PRO A 9 -3.76 2.58 -28.36
C PRO A 9 -4.10 1.56 -27.27
N PHE A 10 -4.53 2.08 -26.12
CA PHE A 10 -4.94 1.26 -24.99
C PHE A 10 -6.09 0.31 -25.38
N ASN A 11 -6.00 -0.96 -24.97
CA ASN A 11 -6.95 -2.05 -25.33
C ASN A 11 -7.04 -2.39 -26.82
N VAL A 12 -6.07 -2.00 -27.65
CA VAL A 12 -6.00 -2.41 -29.06
C VAL A 12 -4.83 -3.39 -29.25
N GLY A 13 -5.15 -4.62 -29.65
CA GLY A 13 -4.17 -5.64 -30.02
C GLY A 13 -3.79 -5.58 -31.51
N PRO A 14 -2.59 -6.07 -31.88
CA PRO A 14 -2.12 -6.09 -33.26
C PRO A 14 -3.05 -6.88 -34.19
N GLU A 15 -3.66 -7.96 -33.70
CA GLU A 15 -4.56 -8.84 -34.47
C GLU A 15 -5.75 -8.08 -35.07
N LYS A 16 -6.37 -7.19 -34.28
CA LYS A 16 -7.52 -6.39 -34.72
C LYS A 16 -7.15 -5.38 -35.80
N ILE A 17 -5.92 -4.86 -35.74
CA ILE A 17 -5.41 -3.91 -36.73
C ILE A 17 -5.09 -4.65 -38.03
N VAL A 18 -4.39 -5.78 -37.96
CA VAL A 18 -4.04 -6.59 -39.14
C VAL A 18 -5.30 -7.04 -39.87
N GLU A 19 -6.30 -7.56 -39.16
CA GLU A 19 -7.60 -7.95 -39.73
C GLU A 19 -8.28 -6.78 -40.43
N ARG A 20 -8.37 -5.63 -39.73
CA ARG A 20 -9.04 -4.44 -40.28
C ARG A 20 -8.34 -3.90 -41.52
N ILE A 21 -7.01 -3.86 -41.52
CA ILE A 21 -6.24 -3.40 -42.68
C ILE A 21 -6.42 -4.37 -43.85
N ALA A 22 -6.37 -5.68 -43.61
CA ALA A 22 -6.59 -6.69 -44.66
C ALA A 22 -7.97 -6.54 -45.32
N ASP A 23 -9.01 -6.28 -44.54
CA ASP A 23 -10.36 -6.02 -45.07
C ASP A 23 -10.43 -4.73 -45.90
N LEU A 24 -9.79 -3.65 -45.43
CA LEU A 24 -9.76 -2.38 -46.16
C LEU A 24 -8.95 -2.48 -47.47
N ALA A 25 -7.89 -3.28 -47.48
CA ALA A 25 -7.10 -3.56 -48.67
C ALA A 25 -7.89 -4.41 -49.68
N LYS A 26 -8.57 -5.48 -49.24
CA LYS A 26 -9.46 -6.31 -50.08
C LYS A 26 -10.60 -5.48 -50.67
N ALA A 27 -11.19 -4.60 -49.89
CA ALA A 27 -12.24 -3.69 -50.31
C ALA A 27 -11.74 -2.51 -51.18
N LYS A 28 -10.43 -2.43 -51.46
CA LYS A 28 -9.77 -1.32 -52.19
C LYS A 28 -10.02 0.07 -51.60
N LYS A 29 -10.34 0.14 -50.30
CA LYS A 29 -10.51 1.40 -49.54
C LYS A 29 -9.17 2.03 -49.19
N ILE A 30 -8.15 1.20 -48.95
CA ILE A 30 -6.76 1.61 -48.83
C ILE A 30 -5.99 0.93 -49.96
N GLN A 31 -5.19 1.72 -50.68
CA GLN A 31 -4.34 1.23 -51.77
C GLN A 31 -2.88 1.34 -51.37
N GLY A 32 -2.02 0.60 -52.07
CA GLY A 32 -0.58 0.66 -51.84
C GLY A 32 -0.04 -0.28 -50.77
N ILE A 33 -0.88 -1.07 -50.10
CA ILE A 33 -0.43 -2.13 -49.20
C ILE A 33 -0.04 -3.36 -50.03
N SER A 34 1.20 -3.81 -49.85
CA SER A 34 1.76 -5.01 -50.47
C SER A 34 1.51 -6.22 -49.58
N ASP A 35 1.96 -6.14 -48.33
CA ASP A 35 1.82 -7.21 -47.34
C ASP A 35 1.75 -6.63 -45.92
N ILE A 36 1.26 -7.43 -44.98
CA ILE A 36 1.17 -7.08 -43.56
C ILE A 36 1.68 -8.28 -42.77
N VAL A 37 2.76 -8.06 -42.03
CA VAL A 37 3.40 -9.11 -41.23
C VAL A 37 3.38 -8.69 -39.76
N ASP A 38 2.74 -9.51 -38.93
CA ASP A 38 2.82 -9.38 -37.47
C ASP A 38 4.05 -10.12 -36.96
N LEU A 39 5.05 -9.35 -36.53
CA LEU A 39 6.27 -9.84 -35.89
C LEU A 39 6.25 -9.59 -34.38
N THR A 40 5.05 -9.38 -33.80
CA THR A 40 4.88 -9.20 -32.36
C THR A 40 5.28 -10.46 -31.62
N ASP A 41 6.24 -10.34 -30.70
CA ASP A 41 6.60 -11.41 -29.78
C ASP A 41 6.80 -10.87 -28.35
N GLY A 42 6.89 -11.79 -27.39
CA GLY A 42 7.05 -11.44 -25.98
C GLY A 42 8.39 -10.78 -25.61
N GLN A 43 9.38 -10.78 -26.52
CA GLN A 43 10.72 -10.24 -26.27
C GLN A 43 10.93 -8.85 -26.86
N THR A 44 10.40 -8.61 -28.05
CA THR A 44 10.51 -7.39 -28.86
C THR A 44 9.30 -6.47 -28.72
N GLY A 45 8.19 -6.99 -28.17
CA GLY A 45 6.94 -6.25 -28.00
C GLY A 45 6.17 -6.15 -29.31
N THR A 46 5.20 -5.22 -29.37
CA THR A 46 4.39 -5.01 -30.57
C THR A 46 5.27 -4.64 -31.76
N ASN A 47 5.10 -5.36 -32.87
CA ASN A 47 5.90 -5.14 -34.07
C ASN A 47 5.11 -5.53 -35.33
N VAL A 48 4.24 -4.64 -35.78
CA VAL A 48 3.46 -4.85 -37.01
C VAL A 48 4.14 -4.12 -38.16
N VAL A 49 4.50 -4.85 -39.21
CA VAL A 49 5.17 -4.31 -40.40
C VAL A 49 4.19 -4.29 -41.56
N ILE A 50 3.98 -3.11 -42.13
CA ILE A 50 3.14 -2.90 -43.32
C ILE A 50 4.07 -2.57 -44.49
N GLU A 51 4.16 -3.49 -45.43
CA GLU A 51 4.94 -3.30 -46.65
C GLU A 51 4.12 -2.55 -47.69
N LEU A 52 4.74 -1.55 -48.33
CA LEU A 52 4.08 -0.73 -49.34
C LEU A 52 4.55 -1.09 -50.75
N LYS A 53 3.63 -1.00 -51.71
CA LYS A 53 3.93 -1.14 -53.15
C LYS A 53 4.71 0.06 -53.65
N ASN A 54 5.54 -0.16 -54.67
CA ASN A 54 6.29 0.91 -55.33
C ASN A 54 5.32 1.98 -55.90
N GLY A 55 5.65 3.26 -55.69
CA GLY A 55 4.85 4.40 -56.15
C GLY A 55 3.84 4.94 -55.15
N PHE A 56 3.79 4.39 -53.92
CA PHE A 56 2.96 4.92 -52.84
C PHE A 56 3.80 5.62 -51.77
N GLU A 57 3.34 6.80 -51.35
CA GLU A 57 3.98 7.58 -50.29
C GLU A 57 3.56 7.06 -48.90
N PRO A 58 4.51 6.70 -48.01
CA PRO A 58 4.18 6.14 -46.71
C PRO A 58 3.35 7.05 -45.81
N GLU A 59 3.57 8.36 -45.87
CA GLU A 59 2.84 9.34 -45.04
C GLU A 59 1.35 9.38 -45.40
N THR A 60 1.02 9.38 -46.70
CA THR A 60 -0.38 9.33 -47.16
C THR A 60 -1.09 8.04 -46.75
N VAL A 61 -0.39 6.90 -46.81
CA VAL A 61 -0.97 5.62 -46.37
C VAL A 61 -1.15 5.61 -44.85
N LEU A 62 -0.19 6.15 -44.10
CA LEU A 62 -0.28 6.27 -42.64
C LEU A 62 -1.49 7.13 -42.20
N GLU A 63 -1.73 8.27 -42.86
CA GLU A 63 -2.92 9.09 -42.58
C GLU A 63 -4.23 8.34 -42.83
N GLN A 64 -4.31 7.54 -43.90
CA GLN A 64 -5.48 6.71 -44.19
C GLN A 64 -5.66 5.62 -43.14
N LEU A 65 -4.55 5.01 -42.68
CA LEU A 65 -4.56 4.00 -41.64
C LEU A 65 -5.08 4.56 -40.32
N PHE A 66 -4.65 5.75 -39.90
CA PHE A 66 -5.19 6.40 -38.70
C PHE A 66 -6.70 6.68 -38.82
N LYS A 67 -7.17 7.14 -39.98
CA LYS A 67 -8.59 7.47 -40.19
C LYS A 67 -9.52 6.26 -40.26
N LEU A 68 -9.03 5.12 -40.77
CA LEU A 68 -9.89 3.98 -41.14
C LEU A 68 -9.70 2.75 -40.25
N THR A 69 -8.69 2.77 -39.37
CA THR A 69 -8.34 1.65 -38.48
C THR A 69 -8.27 2.10 -37.02
N PRO A 70 -8.32 1.16 -36.06
CA PRO A 70 -8.11 1.46 -34.63
C PRO A 70 -6.69 1.88 -34.23
N MET A 71 -5.82 2.24 -35.19
CA MET A 71 -4.49 2.77 -34.89
C MET A 71 -4.55 4.13 -34.20
N GLU A 72 -5.63 4.88 -34.41
CA GLU A 72 -5.99 6.07 -33.65
C GLU A 72 -7.39 5.85 -33.07
N ASP A 73 -7.55 6.06 -31.76
CA ASP A 73 -8.84 5.88 -31.09
C ASP A 73 -9.04 6.93 -29.99
N GLY A 74 -10.31 7.26 -29.74
CA GLY A 74 -10.71 8.21 -28.73
C GLY A 74 -10.90 7.55 -27.38
N PHE A 75 -10.12 7.97 -26.37
CA PHE A 75 -10.33 7.51 -24.99
C PHE A 75 -11.21 8.49 -24.21
N ALA A 76 -12.51 8.19 -24.10
CA ALA A 76 -13.44 8.98 -23.31
C ALA A 76 -13.32 8.64 -21.82
N ILE A 77 -12.92 9.62 -21.00
CA ILE A 77 -12.76 9.44 -19.56
C ILE A 77 -14.13 9.58 -18.88
N ASN A 78 -14.61 8.51 -18.26
CA ASN A 78 -15.76 8.53 -17.35
C ASN A 78 -15.37 7.89 -16.01
N ALA A 79 -14.91 8.72 -15.07
CA ALA A 79 -14.39 8.24 -13.79
C ALA A 79 -15.53 8.08 -12.77
N VAL A 80 -16.20 6.92 -12.79
CA VAL A 80 -17.23 6.56 -11.81
C VAL A 80 -16.64 5.63 -10.74
N ALA A 81 -16.83 5.98 -9.47
CA ALA A 81 -16.38 5.17 -8.34
C ALA A 81 -17.44 5.11 -7.24
N LEU A 82 -17.36 4.10 -6.37
CA LEU A 82 -18.17 4.02 -5.16
C LEU A 82 -17.54 4.83 -4.04
N VAL A 83 -18.20 5.92 -3.66
CA VAL A 83 -17.81 6.73 -2.50
C VAL A 83 -18.86 6.52 -1.41
N LYS A 84 -18.44 5.91 -0.30
CA LYS A 84 -19.32 5.55 0.83
C LYS A 84 -20.54 4.72 0.38
N GLY A 85 -20.30 3.76 -0.52
CA GLY A 85 -21.33 2.85 -1.03
C GLY A 85 -22.26 3.44 -2.09
N ARG A 86 -22.05 4.68 -2.53
CA ARG A 86 -22.85 5.32 -3.58
C ARG A 86 -22.01 5.58 -4.84
N PRO A 87 -22.53 5.28 -6.05
CA PRO A 87 -21.83 5.60 -7.29
C PRO A 87 -21.79 7.11 -7.48
N GLN A 88 -20.59 7.64 -7.74
CA GLN A 88 -20.35 9.06 -8.04
C GLN A 88 -19.39 9.18 -9.21
N THR A 89 -19.66 10.12 -10.11
CA THR A 89 -18.70 10.54 -11.14
C THR A 89 -17.81 11.62 -10.55
N LEU A 90 -16.49 11.42 -10.59
CA LEU A 90 -15.52 12.24 -9.89
C LEU A 90 -14.51 12.86 -10.86
N GLY A 91 -14.10 14.10 -10.58
CA GLY A 91 -12.93 14.69 -11.21
C GLY A 91 -11.61 14.18 -10.60
N LEU A 92 -10.47 14.50 -11.23
CA LEU A 92 -9.14 14.09 -10.74
C LEU A 92 -8.88 14.54 -9.30
N LYS A 93 -9.21 15.79 -8.96
CA LYS A 93 -9.02 16.33 -7.61
C LYS A 93 -9.82 15.54 -6.57
N GLU A 94 -11.07 15.21 -6.88
CA GLU A 94 -11.96 14.50 -5.97
C GLU A 94 -11.51 13.06 -5.76
N LEU A 95 -11.05 12.38 -6.82
CA LEU A 95 -10.44 11.06 -6.73
C LEU A 95 -9.22 11.07 -5.78
N LEU A 96 -8.33 12.04 -5.96
CA LEU A 96 -7.15 12.19 -5.11
C LEU A 96 -7.54 12.48 -3.65
N GLN A 97 -8.56 13.31 -3.44
CA GLN A 97 -9.07 13.64 -2.11
C GLN A 97 -9.62 12.40 -1.39
N VAL A 98 -10.48 11.61 -2.06
CA VAL A 98 -11.01 10.36 -1.51
C VAL A 98 -9.89 9.39 -1.14
N PHE A 99 -8.88 9.26 -2.01
CA PHE A 99 -7.72 8.42 -1.74
C PHE A 99 -6.93 8.89 -0.50
N ILE A 100 -6.64 10.19 -0.41
CA ILE A 100 -5.88 10.76 0.72
C ILE A 100 -6.66 10.61 2.03
N GLU A 101 -7.96 10.88 2.03
CA GLU A 101 -8.83 10.71 3.21
C GLU A 101 -8.80 9.26 3.70
N HIS A 102 -8.90 8.29 2.79
CA HIS A 102 -8.78 6.89 3.14
C HIS A 102 -7.39 6.55 3.73
N ARG A 103 -6.31 7.09 3.17
CA ARG A 103 -4.95 6.90 3.72
C ARG A 103 -4.81 7.46 5.13
N ILE A 104 -5.38 8.64 5.40
CA ILE A 104 -5.40 9.23 6.74
C ILE A 104 -6.14 8.31 7.72
N GLU A 105 -7.31 7.79 7.34
CA GLU A 105 -8.08 6.87 8.17
C GLU A 105 -7.30 5.58 8.48
N VAL A 106 -6.68 4.98 7.46
CA VAL A 106 -5.86 3.77 7.62
C VAL A 106 -4.69 4.00 8.58
N ILE A 107 -3.97 5.11 8.43
CA ILE A 107 -2.85 5.43 9.33
C ILE A 107 -3.34 5.71 10.74
N ARG A 108 -4.51 6.35 10.90
CA ARG A 108 -5.10 6.63 12.22
C ARG A 108 -5.44 5.33 12.93
N ARG A 109 -6.21 4.45 12.29
CA ARG A 109 -6.60 3.14 12.84
C ARG A 109 -5.38 2.28 13.18
N ARG A 110 -4.37 2.27 12.31
CA ARG A 110 -3.11 1.56 12.56
C ARG A 110 -2.37 2.12 13.79
N SER A 111 -2.33 3.45 13.92
CA SER A 111 -1.62 4.12 15.00
C SER A 111 -2.34 3.97 16.34
N GLU A 112 -3.68 4.02 16.35
CA GLU A 112 -4.52 3.72 17.52
C GLU A 112 -4.32 2.28 18.00
N TYR A 113 -4.37 1.31 17.08
CA TYR A 113 -4.12 -0.09 17.41
C TYR A 113 -2.72 -0.31 18.00
N ARG A 114 -1.69 0.28 17.38
CA ARG A 114 -0.30 0.18 17.89
C ARG A 114 -0.15 0.84 19.24
N LYS A 115 -0.82 1.97 19.46
CA LYS A 115 -0.81 2.69 20.73
C LYS A 115 -1.44 1.85 21.83
N ALA A 116 -2.65 1.34 21.62
CA ALA A 116 -3.34 0.49 22.59
C ALA A 116 -2.48 -0.74 22.97
N LYS A 117 -1.93 -1.43 21.97
CA LYS A 117 -1.02 -2.57 22.21
C LYS A 117 0.22 -2.19 23.03
N ALA A 118 0.79 -1.01 22.77
CA ALA A 118 1.94 -0.51 23.53
C ALA A 118 1.55 -0.13 24.97
N GLU A 119 0.37 0.46 25.18
CA GLU A 119 -0.17 0.81 26.50
C GLU A 119 -0.46 -0.45 27.33
N ASP A 120 -1.09 -1.47 26.74
CA ASP A 120 -1.34 -2.77 27.38
C ASP A 120 -0.01 -3.42 27.82
N ARG A 121 0.97 -3.44 26.91
CA ARG A 121 2.30 -3.99 27.21
C ARG A 121 3.01 -3.19 28.31
N LEU A 122 2.95 -1.86 28.25
CA LEU A 122 3.57 -1.00 29.25
C LEU A 122 2.95 -1.22 30.63
N SER A 123 1.63 -1.38 30.70
CA SER A 123 0.92 -1.69 31.94
C SER A 123 1.48 -2.97 32.59
N LEU A 124 1.67 -4.04 31.82
CA LEU A 124 2.26 -5.28 32.31
C LEU A 124 3.71 -5.10 32.79
N VAL A 125 4.54 -4.40 32.01
CA VAL A 125 5.95 -4.14 32.34
C VAL A 125 6.07 -3.29 33.61
N ASP A 126 5.25 -2.25 33.78
CA ASP A 126 5.23 -1.41 34.97
C ASP A 126 4.78 -2.21 36.21
N GLY A 127 3.84 -3.15 36.05
CA GLY A 127 3.45 -4.10 37.11
C GLY A 127 4.60 -5.01 37.54
N LEU A 128 5.33 -5.59 36.56
CA LEU A 128 6.51 -6.41 36.84
C LEU A 128 7.62 -5.61 37.53
N LEU A 129 7.92 -4.41 37.06
CA LEU A 129 8.96 -3.57 37.66
C LEU A 129 8.63 -3.24 39.12
N LYS A 130 7.37 -2.94 39.44
CA LYS A 130 6.91 -2.78 40.83
C LYS A 130 7.11 -4.06 41.66
N ALA A 131 6.74 -5.21 41.10
CA ALA A 131 6.90 -6.50 41.77
C ALA A 131 8.38 -6.87 42.03
N ILE A 132 9.28 -6.55 41.09
CA ILE A 132 10.72 -6.81 41.21
C ILE A 132 11.37 -5.90 42.26
N ILE A 133 10.89 -4.66 42.41
CA ILE A 133 11.42 -3.73 43.43
C ILE A 133 11.18 -4.28 44.84
N ASP A 134 9.99 -4.83 45.10
CA ASP A 134 9.59 -5.37 46.40
C ASP A 134 9.44 -6.91 46.38
N ILE A 135 10.39 -7.61 45.75
CA ILE A 135 10.24 -9.04 45.46
C ILE A 135 10.08 -9.91 46.72
N ASP A 136 10.73 -9.56 47.83
CA ASP A 136 10.61 -10.31 49.08
C ASP A 136 9.18 -10.29 49.62
N LYS A 137 8.48 -9.15 49.47
CA LYS A 137 7.08 -9.00 49.87
C LYS A 137 6.17 -9.80 48.94
N VAL A 138 6.43 -9.78 47.63
CA VAL A 138 5.72 -10.60 46.64
C VAL A 138 5.85 -12.08 46.96
N ILE A 139 7.07 -12.58 47.20
CA ILE A 139 7.33 -13.98 47.57
C ILE A 139 6.63 -14.35 48.88
N LYS A 140 6.64 -13.45 49.88
CA LYS A 140 5.96 -13.69 51.16
C LYS A 140 4.45 -13.83 50.99
N ILE A 141 3.83 -13.01 50.15
CA ILE A 141 2.40 -13.09 49.84
C ILE A 141 2.09 -14.42 49.14
N ILE A 142 2.88 -14.78 48.12
CA ILE A 142 2.67 -16.02 47.35
C ILE A 142 2.83 -17.25 48.25
N ARG A 143 3.88 -17.32 49.06
CA ARG A 143 4.12 -18.46 49.98
C ARG A 143 3.14 -18.53 51.15
N GLY A 144 2.48 -17.43 51.48
CA GLY A 144 1.47 -17.35 52.55
C GLY A 144 0.03 -17.59 52.08
N SER A 145 -0.18 -17.82 50.78
CA SER A 145 -1.50 -18.06 50.20
C SER A 145 -1.74 -19.55 49.98
N ASP A 146 -2.97 -20.01 50.20
CA ASP A 146 -3.33 -21.44 50.10
C ASP A 146 -3.38 -21.95 48.67
N ASP A 147 -3.72 -21.08 47.70
CA ASP A 147 -3.74 -21.39 46.28
C ASP A 147 -3.39 -20.17 45.40
N ALA A 148 -3.34 -20.40 44.08
CA ALA A 148 -3.00 -19.37 43.10
C ALA A 148 -4.05 -18.24 43.02
N ALA A 149 -5.33 -18.54 43.29
CA ALA A 149 -6.39 -17.53 43.25
C ALA A 149 -6.28 -16.58 44.45
N ALA A 150 -6.04 -17.11 45.65
CA ALA A 150 -5.78 -16.35 46.86
C ALA A 150 -4.50 -15.50 46.72
N ALA A 151 -3.43 -16.05 46.15
CA ALA A 151 -2.19 -15.31 45.88
C ALA A 151 -2.44 -14.14 44.92
N LYS A 152 -3.23 -14.37 43.87
CA LYS A 152 -3.59 -13.34 42.89
C LYS A 152 -4.37 -12.19 43.53
N GLU A 153 -5.43 -12.48 44.29
CA GLU A 153 -6.20 -11.44 44.99
C GLU A 153 -5.34 -10.66 45.99
N ALA A 154 -4.46 -11.36 46.72
CA ALA A 154 -3.55 -10.71 47.66
C ALA A 154 -2.54 -9.78 46.96
N LEU A 155 -2.04 -10.16 45.77
CA LEU A 155 -1.16 -9.31 44.95
C LEU A 155 -1.91 -8.08 44.40
N ILE A 156 -3.13 -8.27 43.89
CA ILE A 156 -4.01 -7.18 43.42
C ILE A 156 -4.19 -6.14 44.52
N ASN A 157 -4.59 -6.56 45.72
CA ASN A 157 -4.85 -5.68 46.85
C ASN A 157 -3.57 -5.06 47.43
N GLY A 158 -2.50 -5.85 47.54
CA GLY A 158 -1.24 -5.45 48.17
C GLY A 158 -0.40 -4.47 47.35
N PHE A 159 -0.52 -4.53 46.02
CA PHE A 159 0.28 -3.73 45.08
C PHE A 159 -0.55 -2.85 44.15
N LYS A 160 -1.89 -2.81 44.31
CA LYS A 160 -2.82 -2.09 43.44
C LYS A 160 -2.65 -2.46 41.97
N LEU A 161 -2.54 -3.76 41.73
CA LEU A 161 -2.37 -4.34 40.39
C LEU A 161 -3.72 -4.68 39.79
N ASN A 162 -3.81 -4.73 38.46
CA ASN A 162 -4.97 -5.31 37.80
C ASN A 162 -4.84 -6.86 37.70
N ASP A 163 -5.92 -7.49 37.27
CA ASP A 163 -6.02 -8.95 37.17
C ASP A 163 -4.95 -9.56 36.25
N GLU A 164 -4.71 -8.92 35.10
CA GLU A 164 -3.71 -9.35 34.11
C GLU A 164 -2.28 -9.23 34.65
N GLN A 165 -1.94 -8.12 35.30
CA GLN A 165 -0.65 -7.90 35.94
C GLN A 165 -0.37 -8.93 37.02
N ALA A 166 -1.35 -9.21 37.89
CA ALA A 166 -1.19 -10.18 38.97
C ALA A 166 -0.98 -11.59 38.43
N THR A 167 -1.75 -11.99 37.41
CA THR A 167 -1.56 -13.27 36.69
C THR A 167 -0.15 -13.34 36.09
N TYR A 168 0.27 -12.27 35.40
CA TYR A 168 1.56 -12.20 34.73
C TYR A 168 2.76 -12.24 35.72
N ILE A 169 2.59 -11.71 36.94
CA ILE A 169 3.59 -11.81 38.01
C ILE A 169 3.67 -13.25 38.54
N LEU A 170 2.54 -13.93 38.73
CA LEU A 170 2.52 -15.34 39.17
C LEU A 170 3.18 -16.26 38.14
N ASP A 171 3.00 -15.99 36.85
CA ASP A 171 3.61 -16.75 35.75
C ASP A 171 5.10 -16.41 35.52
N MET A 172 5.65 -15.44 36.27
CA MET A 172 7.01 -14.98 36.06
C MET A 172 8.04 -16.05 36.50
N PRO A 173 8.98 -16.47 35.63
CA PRO A 173 10.02 -17.42 36.01
C PRO A 173 11.11 -16.73 36.86
N LEU A 174 11.64 -17.44 37.86
CA LEU A 174 12.66 -16.93 38.79
C LEU A 174 13.90 -16.32 38.10
N ARG A 175 14.25 -16.77 36.89
CA ARG A 175 15.35 -16.19 36.09
C ARG A 175 15.17 -14.68 35.79
N ARG A 176 13.92 -14.19 35.78
CA ARG A 176 13.59 -12.78 35.54
C ARG A 176 13.98 -11.87 36.71
N LEU A 177 14.36 -12.43 37.85
CA LEU A 177 14.83 -11.68 39.02
C LEU A 177 16.29 -11.21 38.90
N THR A 178 17.00 -11.63 37.86
CA THR A 178 18.39 -11.20 37.66
C THR A 178 18.47 -9.69 37.37
N LYS A 179 19.60 -9.07 37.73
CA LYS A 179 19.88 -7.66 37.43
C LYS A 179 19.75 -7.36 35.93
N MET A 180 20.18 -8.30 35.08
CA MET A 180 20.09 -8.16 33.62
C MET A 180 18.64 -8.11 33.15
N SER A 181 17.78 -9.03 33.60
CA SER A 181 16.36 -9.02 33.24
C SER A 181 15.63 -7.79 33.73
N LYS A 182 16.01 -7.23 34.89
CA LYS A 182 15.48 -5.94 35.36
C LYS A 182 15.84 -4.80 34.41
N LEU A 183 17.12 -4.72 34.00
CA LEU A 183 17.58 -3.69 33.06
C LEU A 183 16.86 -3.79 31.71
N GLU A 184 16.64 -5.02 31.21
CA GLU A 184 15.85 -5.27 30.00
C GLU A 184 14.42 -4.72 30.11
N LEU A 185 13.73 -4.98 31.23
CA LEU A 185 12.39 -4.46 31.47
C LEU A 185 12.35 -2.94 31.61
N GLU A 186 13.36 -2.33 32.23
CA GLU A 186 13.48 -0.88 32.32
C GLU A 186 13.69 -0.24 30.94
N ASN A 187 14.50 -0.87 30.08
CA ASN A 187 14.69 -0.42 28.71
C ASN A 187 13.41 -0.60 27.88
N GLU A 188 12.73 -1.75 27.99
CA GLU A 188 11.44 -2.01 27.35
C GLU A 188 10.39 -0.96 27.76
N SER A 189 10.29 -0.64 29.06
CA SER A 189 9.38 0.41 29.56
C SER A 189 9.70 1.78 28.94
N LYS A 190 10.99 2.15 28.83
CA LYS A 190 11.41 3.41 28.20
C LYS A 190 11.03 3.46 26.72
N GLU A 191 11.29 2.40 25.97
CA GLU A 191 10.96 2.31 24.55
C GLU A 191 9.45 2.35 24.31
N LEU A 192 8.66 1.67 25.14
CA LEU A 192 7.20 1.71 25.08
C LEU A 192 6.66 3.11 25.37
N LYS A 193 7.18 3.79 26.41
CA LYS A 193 6.81 5.18 26.72
C LYS A 193 7.14 6.13 25.57
N ALA A 194 8.32 5.99 24.97
CA ALA A 194 8.72 6.77 23.80
C ALA A 194 7.78 6.51 22.60
N THR A 195 7.42 5.25 22.36
CA THR A 195 6.50 4.84 21.29
C THR A 195 5.10 5.42 21.51
N ILE A 196 4.55 5.30 22.73
CA ILE A 196 3.23 5.85 23.08
C ILE A 196 3.22 7.37 22.95
N ALA A 197 4.28 8.05 23.37
CA ALA A 197 4.41 9.49 23.23
C ALA A 197 4.43 9.92 21.75
N ALA A 198 5.23 9.23 20.92
CA ALA A 198 5.28 9.49 19.48
C ALA A 198 3.91 9.26 18.80
N LEU A 199 3.25 8.13 19.10
CA LEU A 199 1.92 7.81 18.56
C LEU A 199 0.85 8.78 19.05
N THR A 200 0.92 9.23 20.30
CA THR A 200 -0.01 10.21 20.85
C THR A 200 0.15 11.57 20.19
N THR A 201 1.38 12.01 19.93
CA THR A 201 1.66 13.24 19.17
C THR A 201 1.14 13.14 17.74
N LEU A 202 1.36 12.00 17.08
CA LEU A 202 0.86 11.74 15.73
C LEU A 202 -0.68 11.80 15.69
N LEU A 203 -1.37 11.14 16.62
CA LEU A 203 -2.83 11.08 16.65
C LEU A 203 -3.50 12.42 17.00
N LYS A 204 -2.79 13.32 17.72
CA LYS A 204 -3.30 14.65 18.09
C LYS A 204 -3.15 15.71 17.00
N SER A 205 -2.22 15.53 16.06
CA SER A 205 -1.91 16.53 15.04
C SER A 205 -2.32 16.05 13.65
N GLU A 206 -3.28 16.77 13.05
CA GLU A 206 -3.67 16.51 11.66
C GLU A 206 -2.51 16.78 10.69
N GLU A 207 -1.67 17.76 10.98
CA GLU A 207 -0.49 18.07 10.17
C GLU A 207 0.54 16.92 10.23
N ALA A 208 0.80 16.38 11.42
CA ALA A 208 1.68 15.22 11.58
C ALA A 208 1.14 14.00 10.82
N MET A 209 -0.17 13.79 10.85
CA MET A 209 -0.83 12.74 10.07
C MET A 209 -0.64 12.93 8.57
N ARG A 210 -0.87 14.13 8.04
CA ARG A 210 -0.66 14.43 6.61
C ARG A 210 0.79 14.26 6.19
N LYS A 211 1.74 14.69 7.04
CA LYS A 211 3.17 14.48 6.81
C LYS A 211 3.51 12.99 6.76
N GLN A 212 3.01 12.19 7.70
CA GLN A 212 3.20 10.75 7.71
C GLN A 212 2.65 10.08 6.44
N VAL A 213 1.46 10.48 5.97
CA VAL A 213 0.91 10.01 4.70
C VAL A 213 1.84 10.37 3.54
N SER A 214 2.32 11.61 3.49
CA SER A 214 3.25 12.08 2.45
C SER A 214 4.55 11.29 2.42
N ASP A 215 5.14 11.03 3.59
CA ASP A 215 6.39 10.28 3.71
C ASP A 215 6.21 8.83 3.25
N GLU A 216 5.10 8.17 3.63
CA GLU A 216 4.78 6.82 3.18
C GLU A 216 4.53 6.75 1.67
N LEU A 217 3.77 7.70 1.09
CA LEU A 217 3.53 7.75 -0.35
C LEU A 217 4.81 8.05 -1.13
N THR A 218 5.71 8.86 -0.58
CA THR A 218 7.02 9.14 -1.17
C THR A 218 7.89 7.88 -1.19
N ALA A 219 7.87 7.09 -0.11
CA ALA A 219 8.59 5.82 -0.05
C ALA A 219 8.05 4.81 -1.09
N VAL A 220 6.72 4.73 -1.24
CA VAL A 220 6.08 3.89 -2.27
C VAL A 220 6.47 4.37 -3.67
N SER A 221 6.41 5.68 -3.93
CA SER A 221 6.83 6.26 -5.20
C SER A 221 8.28 5.89 -5.54
N LYS A 222 9.21 6.04 -4.58
CA LYS A 222 10.62 5.64 -4.77
C LYS A 222 10.80 4.15 -5.05
N ALA A 223 10.00 3.29 -4.41
CA ALA A 223 10.12 1.84 -4.55
C ALA A 223 9.55 1.32 -5.88
N TYR A 224 8.52 1.96 -6.44
CA TYR A 224 7.74 1.43 -7.56
C TYR A 224 7.66 2.37 -8.78
N ALA A 225 8.36 3.51 -8.78
CA ALA A 225 8.34 4.42 -9.92
C ALA A 225 8.89 3.76 -11.17
N VAL A 226 8.16 3.92 -12.27
CA VAL A 226 8.60 3.54 -13.62
C VAL A 226 8.59 4.77 -14.53
N PRO A 227 9.51 4.85 -15.52
CA PRO A 227 9.46 5.92 -16.52
C PRO A 227 8.13 5.95 -17.25
N ARG A 228 7.72 7.16 -17.66
CA ARG A 228 6.49 7.37 -18.44
C ARG A 228 6.61 6.65 -19.79
N ARG A 229 5.58 5.88 -20.15
CA ARG A 229 5.51 5.16 -21.44
C ARG A 229 4.79 5.99 -22.51
N THR A 230 3.61 6.51 -22.20
CA THR A 230 2.81 7.33 -23.15
C THR A 230 3.36 8.74 -23.25
N ARG A 231 3.79 9.14 -24.45
CA ARG A 231 4.18 10.54 -24.74
C ARG A 231 2.94 11.42 -24.85
N LEU A 232 3.01 12.64 -24.31
CA LEU A 232 1.99 13.66 -24.52
C LEU A 232 2.51 14.63 -25.55
N ALA A 233 1.83 14.72 -26.70
CA ALA A 233 2.02 15.80 -27.63
C ALA A 233 1.12 16.98 -27.23
N SER A 234 1.59 18.22 -27.40
CA SER A 234 0.71 19.38 -27.38
C SER A 234 -0.23 19.31 -28.57
N ALA A 235 -1.50 19.66 -28.35
CA ALA A 235 -2.46 19.88 -29.43
C ALA A 235 -2.05 21.07 -30.30
#